data_AF-A0A5Q0LI84-F1
#
_entry.id   AF-A0A5Q0LI84-F1
#
_cell.length_a   1.000
_cell.length_b   1.000
_cell.length_c   1.000
_cell.angle_alpha   90.00
_cell.angle_beta   90.00
_cell.angle_gamma   90.00
#
_symmetry.space_group_name_H-M   'P 1'
#
loop_
_entity.id
_entity.type
_entity.pdbx_description
1 polymer ?
#
loop_
_entity_poly.entity_id
_entity_poly.type
_entity_poly.pdbx_seq_one_letter_code
_entity_poly.pdbx_strand_id
1 'polypeptide(L)'
;MRHFGHIAPEERQRLFYREPCVFTADSPSRLLAAALGATLYSPATRPHLADDILKQAARGVVSMVLCLEDSIDDSEVLGAERNLVRQFADLAARPTAELPLLFVRVREPEQIPDLVQRLGASVRLLSGFVLPKFTEERGVPFLEALTAAEAASGRRLFAMPVLESPGLLYLESRRETLAGISRVVDKYRERVLALRLGVTDFCSAYGLRRAPDMTAYDVQIVASVIADVVNTLGRADGTGFTVTGPVWEYFRVQERMFKPQLRRSPFQEGEVEELRQSLIEHDMDGLLREIALDRANGLLGKTCIHPSHVPAVHALSVVSHEEWSDAQDILRPERGGGGVLRSAYTNKMNEVKPHRAWAERTLERAEVFGVANEDIGFVELLAAGLPA
;
A
#
# COMPACT_ATOMS: atom_id res chain seq x y z
N MET A 1 -12.09 9.10 6.49
CA MET A 1 -12.03 7.68 6.08
C MET A 1 -11.38 6.84 7.17
N ARG A 2 -11.50 5.51 7.10
CA ARG A 2 -10.96 4.55 8.08
C ARG A 2 -10.75 3.18 7.41
N HIS A 3 -9.67 2.46 7.73
CA HIS A 3 -9.54 1.06 7.33
C HIS A 3 -10.68 0.22 7.93
N PHE A 4 -11.23 -0.73 7.18
CA PHE A 4 -12.44 -1.47 7.60
C PHE A 4 -13.68 -0.58 7.82
N GLY A 5 -13.67 0.70 7.42
CA GLY A 5 -14.79 1.63 7.60
C GLY A 5 -16.08 1.24 6.87
N HIS A 6 -15.97 0.40 5.83
CA HIS A 6 -17.08 -0.17 5.08
C HIS A 6 -17.84 -1.28 5.84
N ILE A 7 -17.26 -1.83 6.91
CA ILE A 7 -17.89 -2.85 7.77
C ILE A 7 -18.80 -2.15 8.78
N ALA A 8 -19.94 -2.78 9.08
CA ALA A 8 -20.90 -2.30 10.06
C ALA A 8 -20.24 -2.06 11.45
N PRO A 9 -20.64 -1.02 12.19
CA PRO A 9 -20.04 -0.70 13.48
C PRO A 9 -20.05 -1.85 14.50
N GLU A 10 -21.14 -2.62 14.56
CA GLU A 10 -21.29 -3.76 15.48
C GLU A 10 -20.27 -4.86 15.18
N GLU A 11 -20.06 -5.14 13.90
CA GLU A 11 -19.08 -6.13 13.45
C GLU A 11 -17.65 -5.64 13.67
N ARG A 12 -17.37 -4.34 13.48
CA ARG A 12 -16.05 -3.77 13.84
C ARG A 12 -15.76 -3.87 15.34
N GLN A 13 -16.75 -3.61 16.20
CA GLN A 13 -16.58 -3.76 17.65
C GLN A 13 -16.27 -5.21 18.06
N ARG A 14 -16.85 -6.18 17.34
CA ARG A 14 -16.55 -7.60 17.52
C ARG A 14 -15.12 -7.94 17.07
N LEU A 15 -14.67 -7.40 15.95
CA LEU A 15 -13.37 -7.73 15.36
C LEU A 15 -12.19 -7.08 16.09
N PHE A 16 -12.34 -5.85 16.56
CA PHE A 16 -11.23 -5.04 17.05
C PHE A 16 -11.30 -4.77 18.55
N TYR A 17 -10.22 -5.12 19.24
CA TYR A 17 -9.94 -4.62 20.60
C TYR A 17 -9.72 -3.09 20.57
N ARG A 18 -9.05 -2.59 19.52
CA ARG A 18 -8.95 -1.16 19.20
C ARG A 18 -9.27 -0.94 17.74
N GLU A 19 -10.33 -0.19 17.47
CA GLU A 19 -10.70 0.13 16.10
C GLU A 19 -9.62 0.98 15.39
N PRO A 20 -9.46 0.81 14.07
CA PRO A 20 -8.62 1.68 13.25
C PRO A 20 -8.96 3.17 13.43
N CYS A 21 -7.96 4.05 13.43
CA CYS A 21 -8.20 5.50 13.55
C CYS A 21 -8.90 6.09 12.32
N VAL A 22 -9.55 7.24 12.50
CA VAL A 22 -10.04 8.04 11.36
C VAL A 22 -8.93 8.94 10.85
N PHE A 23 -8.79 9.02 9.53
CA PHE A 23 -7.86 9.93 8.88
C PHE A 23 -8.47 10.64 7.68
N THR A 24 -7.80 11.70 7.25
CA THR A 24 -8.15 12.52 6.08
C THR A 24 -6.89 12.85 5.30
N ALA A 25 -7.01 13.39 4.10
CA ALA A 25 -5.85 13.82 3.32
C ALA A 25 -4.99 14.92 3.99
N ASP A 26 -5.51 15.56 5.05
CA ASP A 26 -4.78 16.58 5.83
C ASP A 26 -4.11 16.00 7.09
N SER A 27 -4.26 14.69 7.34
CA SER A 27 -3.58 14.00 8.43
C SER A 27 -2.04 14.07 8.31
N PRO A 28 -1.29 13.89 9.41
CA PRO A 28 0.17 13.90 9.36
C PRO A 28 0.75 12.88 8.38
N SER A 29 1.85 13.22 7.70
CA SER A 29 2.45 12.37 6.65
C SER A 29 2.78 10.97 7.14
N ARG A 30 3.27 10.86 8.39
CA ARG A 30 3.59 9.59 9.03
C ARG A 30 2.38 8.65 9.05
N LEU A 31 1.25 9.14 9.56
CA LEU A 31 0.00 8.40 9.62
C LEU A 31 -0.48 8.05 8.20
N LEU A 32 -0.45 9.01 7.28
CA LEU A 32 -0.88 8.80 5.89
C LEU A 32 -0.04 7.75 5.16
N ALA A 33 1.27 7.72 5.40
CA ALA A 33 2.19 6.77 4.77
C ALA A 33 1.86 5.34 5.18
N ALA A 34 1.57 5.10 6.46
CA ALA A 34 1.08 3.82 6.95
C ALA A 34 -0.34 3.51 6.44
N ALA A 35 -1.21 4.52 6.38
CA ALA A 35 -2.61 4.40 5.95
C ALA A 35 -2.82 4.19 4.45
N LEU A 36 -1.75 4.21 3.64
CA LEU A 36 -1.84 3.80 2.23
C LEU A 36 -2.37 2.37 2.10
N GLY A 37 -1.94 1.46 2.98
CA GLY A 37 -2.36 0.06 2.98
C GLY A 37 -2.25 -0.60 1.60
N ALA A 38 -3.36 -1.14 1.12
CA ALA A 38 -3.47 -1.64 -0.24
C ALA A 38 -3.75 -0.48 -1.20
N THR A 39 -2.74 -0.02 -1.94
CA THR A 39 -2.96 1.01 -2.96
C THR A 39 -3.39 0.39 -4.28
N LEU A 40 -4.65 0.56 -4.65
CA LEU A 40 -5.23 -0.01 -5.87
C LEU A 40 -4.92 0.86 -7.10
N TYR A 41 -4.29 0.26 -8.11
CA TYR A 41 -4.04 0.91 -9.39
C TYR A 41 -5.22 0.73 -10.33
N SER A 42 -5.55 1.76 -11.09
CA SER A 42 -6.59 1.74 -12.11
C SER A 42 -6.17 2.56 -13.32
N PRO A 43 -6.35 2.06 -14.56
CA PRO A 43 -6.10 2.85 -15.76
C PRO A 43 -7.00 4.10 -15.80
N ALA A 44 -6.42 5.24 -16.12
CA ALA A 44 -7.18 6.49 -16.26
C ALA A 44 -8.10 6.51 -17.50
N THR A 45 -8.04 5.51 -18.38
CA THR A 45 -8.92 5.35 -19.55
C THR A 45 -10.32 4.84 -19.22
N ARG A 46 -10.57 4.37 -17.99
CA ARG A 46 -11.87 3.79 -17.62
C ARG A 46 -13.01 4.79 -17.81
N PRO A 47 -14.07 4.44 -18.57
CA PRO A 47 -15.12 5.40 -18.95
C PRO A 47 -16.00 5.83 -17.78
N HIS A 48 -16.11 5.01 -16.73
CA HIS A 48 -16.90 5.26 -15.51
C HIS A 48 -15.99 5.33 -14.27
N LEU A 49 -14.82 5.97 -14.40
CA LEU A 49 -13.81 5.97 -13.35
C LEU A 49 -14.32 6.55 -12.01
N ALA A 50 -15.16 7.59 -12.05
CA ALA A 50 -15.78 8.17 -10.85
C ALA A 50 -16.63 7.13 -10.11
N ASP A 51 -17.50 6.40 -10.83
CA ASP A 51 -18.34 5.35 -10.24
C ASP A 51 -17.49 4.17 -9.72
N ASP A 52 -16.42 3.82 -10.45
CA ASP A 52 -15.50 2.78 -10.03
C ASP A 52 -14.76 3.16 -8.74
N ILE A 53 -14.27 4.41 -8.61
CA ILE A 53 -13.64 4.92 -7.38
C ILE A 53 -14.60 4.81 -6.19
N LEU A 54 -15.85 5.27 -6.36
CA LEU A 54 -16.87 5.21 -5.32
C LEU A 54 -17.19 3.77 -4.91
N LYS A 55 -17.32 2.88 -5.90
CA LYS A 55 -17.54 1.46 -5.67
C LYS A 55 -16.39 0.82 -4.90
N GLN A 56 -15.14 1.15 -5.23
CA GLN A 56 -13.98 0.61 -4.52
C GLN A 56 -13.87 1.19 -3.10
N ALA A 57 -14.16 2.47 -2.91
CA ALA A 57 -14.22 3.11 -1.59
C ALA A 57 -15.22 2.41 -0.67
N ALA A 58 -16.43 2.15 -1.18
CA ALA A 58 -17.48 1.41 -0.47
C ALA A 58 -17.09 -0.05 -0.17
N ARG A 59 -16.07 -0.59 -0.83
CA ARG A 59 -15.50 -1.93 -0.59
C ARG A 59 -14.21 -1.89 0.23
N GLY A 60 -13.93 -0.77 0.88
CA GLY A 60 -12.81 -0.64 1.81
C GLY A 60 -11.49 -0.21 1.21
N VAL A 61 -11.43 0.17 -0.06
CA VAL A 61 -10.23 0.80 -0.64
C VAL A 61 -10.07 2.19 -0.05
N VAL A 62 -8.90 2.47 0.53
CA VAL A 62 -8.59 3.77 1.14
C VAL A 62 -7.59 4.59 0.33
N SER A 63 -6.87 3.98 -0.62
CA SER A 63 -5.95 4.69 -1.51
C SER A 63 -5.99 4.11 -2.92
N MET A 64 -5.96 4.98 -3.93
CA MET A 64 -5.98 4.61 -5.34
C MET A 64 -4.98 5.41 -6.15
N VAL A 65 -4.39 4.76 -7.16
CA VAL A 65 -3.56 5.40 -8.18
C VAL A 65 -4.26 5.31 -9.52
N LEU A 66 -4.51 6.46 -10.12
CA LEU A 66 -5.08 6.62 -11.44
C LEU A 66 -3.93 6.76 -12.43
N CYS A 67 -3.71 5.73 -13.23
CA CYS A 67 -2.48 5.54 -13.95
C CYS A 67 -2.58 6.06 -15.40
N LEU A 68 -1.67 6.97 -15.75
CA LEU A 68 -1.45 7.51 -17.10
C LEU A 68 -0.19 6.92 -17.76
N GLU A 69 0.50 5.99 -17.13
CA GLU A 69 1.77 5.41 -17.60
C GLU A 69 1.57 3.98 -18.14
N ASP A 70 2.15 2.95 -17.54
CA ASP A 70 2.29 1.61 -18.13
C ASP A 70 0.98 0.82 -18.25
N SER A 71 -0.11 1.31 -17.67
CA SER A 71 -1.42 0.65 -17.74
C SER A 71 -2.28 1.09 -18.94
N ILE A 72 -1.77 2.00 -19.77
CA ILE A 72 -2.48 2.55 -20.94
C ILE A 72 -1.54 2.64 -22.14
N ASP A 73 -2.10 2.58 -23.35
CA ASP A 73 -1.32 2.74 -24.57
C ASP A 73 -0.83 4.19 -24.73
N ASP A 74 0.33 4.38 -25.35
CA ASP A 74 0.92 5.71 -25.58
C ASP A 74 0.00 6.64 -26.39
N SER A 75 -0.79 6.08 -27.31
CA SER A 75 -1.77 6.81 -28.10
C SER A 75 -3.00 7.26 -27.28
N GLU A 76 -3.26 6.62 -26.13
CA GLU A 76 -4.41 6.91 -25.29
C GLU A 76 -4.16 8.01 -24.26
N VAL A 77 -2.90 8.41 -24.02
CA VAL A 77 -2.52 9.32 -22.92
C VAL A 77 -3.33 10.62 -22.93
N LEU A 78 -3.43 11.30 -24.07
CA LEU A 78 -4.21 12.54 -24.18
C LEU A 78 -5.70 12.31 -23.89
N GLY A 79 -6.24 11.17 -24.32
CA GLY A 79 -7.63 10.78 -24.03
C GLY A 79 -7.83 10.46 -22.55
N ALA A 80 -6.89 9.75 -21.95
CA ALA A 80 -6.89 9.36 -20.54
C ALA A 80 -6.82 10.59 -19.62
N GLU A 81 -5.98 11.59 -19.93
CA GLU A 81 -5.94 12.85 -19.18
C GLU A 81 -7.25 13.62 -19.26
N ARG A 82 -7.85 13.72 -20.46
CA ARG A 82 -9.16 14.37 -20.64
C ARG A 82 -10.25 13.64 -19.85
N ASN A 83 -10.23 12.31 -19.87
CA ASN A 83 -11.12 11.50 -19.08
C ASN A 83 -10.89 11.76 -17.58
N LEU A 84 -9.66 11.72 -17.10
CA LEU A 84 -9.31 11.98 -15.69
C LEU A 84 -9.90 13.32 -15.23
N VAL A 85 -9.68 14.41 -15.97
CA VAL A 85 -10.21 15.74 -15.63
C VAL A 85 -11.74 15.73 -15.56
N ARG A 86 -12.41 15.11 -16.54
CA ARG A 86 -13.88 14.96 -16.55
C ARG A 86 -14.38 14.17 -15.33
N GLN A 87 -13.71 13.08 -14.96
CA GLN A 87 -14.11 12.19 -13.86
C GLN A 87 -13.91 12.86 -12.51
N PHE A 88 -12.85 13.67 -12.34
CA PHE A 88 -12.67 14.49 -11.14
C PHE A 88 -13.74 15.57 -11.02
N ALA A 89 -14.15 16.19 -12.13
CA ALA A 89 -15.25 17.15 -12.13
C ALA A 89 -16.58 16.50 -11.72
N ASP A 90 -16.85 15.28 -12.19
CA ASP A 90 -18.02 14.48 -11.79
C ASP A 90 -17.97 14.12 -10.29
N LEU A 91 -16.85 13.58 -9.79
CA LEU A 91 -16.65 13.32 -8.36
C LEU A 91 -16.85 14.59 -7.51
N ALA A 92 -16.33 15.72 -7.97
CA ALA A 92 -16.46 17.01 -7.28
C ALA A 92 -17.92 17.50 -7.17
N ALA A 93 -18.80 17.02 -8.04
CA ALA A 93 -20.24 17.30 -7.99
C ALA A 93 -21.02 16.38 -7.03
N ARG A 94 -20.35 15.39 -6.41
CA ARG A 94 -20.93 14.38 -5.51
C ARG A 94 -20.34 14.46 -4.08
N PRO A 95 -20.55 15.56 -3.33
CA PRO A 95 -19.79 15.89 -2.13
C PRO A 95 -20.05 14.99 -0.91
N THR A 96 -21.12 14.18 -0.92
CA THR A 96 -21.50 13.32 0.23
C THR A 96 -20.77 11.99 0.25
N ALA A 97 -19.97 11.67 -0.78
CA ALA A 97 -19.28 10.39 -0.85
C ALA A 97 -17.92 10.44 -0.14
N GLU A 98 -17.63 9.42 0.67
CA GLU A 98 -16.26 9.19 1.15
C GLU A 98 -15.39 8.71 0.00
N LEU A 99 -14.31 9.43 -0.28
CA LEU A 99 -13.34 9.10 -1.32
C LEU A 99 -12.06 8.52 -0.71
N PRO A 100 -11.39 7.59 -1.41
CA PRO A 100 -10.04 7.18 -1.06
C PRO A 100 -9.06 8.33 -1.32
N LEU A 101 -7.83 8.22 -0.80
CA LEU A 101 -6.74 9.08 -1.23
C LEU A 101 -6.50 8.83 -2.72
N LEU A 102 -6.60 9.87 -3.54
CA LEU A 102 -6.46 9.77 -4.98
C LEU A 102 -5.09 10.29 -5.40
N PHE A 103 -4.33 9.45 -6.08
CA PHE A 103 -3.05 9.81 -6.67
C PHE A 103 -3.10 9.59 -8.18
N VAL A 104 -2.26 10.32 -8.92
CA VAL A 104 -2.11 10.14 -10.36
C VAL A 104 -0.68 9.68 -10.66
N ARG A 105 -0.51 8.56 -11.38
CA ARG A 105 0.81 8.17 -11.91
C ARG A 105 0.99 8.84 -13.26
N VAL A 106 1.90 9.80 -13.32
CA VAL A 106 2.27 10.55 -14.53
C VAL A 106 3.43 9.85 -15.26
N ARG A 107 3.68 10.24 -16.50
CA ARG A 107 4.83 9.82 -17.31
C ARG A 107 5.98 10.82 -17.24
N GLU A 108 5.65 12.11 -17.33
CA GLU A 108 6.62 13.21 -17.39
C GLU A 108 6.31 14.33 -16.40
N PRO A 109 7.32 15.09 -15.93
CA PRO A 109 7.16 16.16 -14.94
C PRO A 109 6.15 17.23 -15.33
N GLU A 110 6.09 17.59 -16.61
CA GLU A 110 5.25 18.68 -17.13
C GLU A 110 3.75 18.38 -17.00
N GLN A 111 3.37 17.09 -16.91
CA GLN A 111 1.98 16.69 -16.71
C GLN A 111 1.45 17.13 -15.34
N ILE A 112 2.31 17.28 -14.32
CA ILE A 112 1.88 17.64 -12.96
C ILE A 112 1.21 19.02 -12.93
N PRO A 113 1.90 20.12 -13.32
CA PRO A 113 1.29 21.44 -13.33
C PRO A 113 0.14 21.56 -14.35
N ASP A 114 0.23 20.94 -15.53
CA ASP A 114 -0.84 20.96 -16.53
C ASP A 114 -2.14 20.32 -16.00
N LEU A 115 -2.05 19.13 -15.40
CA LEU A 115 -3.20 18.44 -14.82
C LEU A 115 -3.79 19.24 -13.67
N VAL A 116 -2.96 19.78 -12.76
CA VAL A 116 -3.44 20.61 -11.65
C VAL A 116 -4.20 21.83 -12.17
N GLN A 117 -3.69 22.50 -13.21
CA GLN A 117 -4.39 23.62 -13.84
C GLN A 117 -5.74 23.19 -14.44
N ARG A 118 -5.77 22.10 -15.20
CA ARG A 118 -6.98 21.61 -15.88
C ARG A 118 -8.03 21.05 -14.93
N LEU A 119 -7.61 20.47 -13.80
CA LEU A 119 -8.52 20.03 -12.73
C LEU A 119 -9.24 21.21 -12.08
N GLY A 120 -8.62 22.40 -12.04
CA GLY A 120 -9.21 23.59 -11.45
C GLY A 120 -9.67 23.33 -10.01
N ALA A 121 -10.91 23.69 -9.67
CA ALA A 121 -11.46 23.48 -8.34
C ALA A 121 -11.56 22.00 -7.90
N SER A 122 -11.54 21.04 -8.83
CA SER A 122 -11.56 19.60 -8.50
C SER A 122 -10.23 19.08 -7.96
N VAL A 123 -9.14 19.86 -8.05
CA VAL A 123 -7.82 19.50 -7.49
C VAL A 123 -7.87 19.24 -5.98
N ARG A 124 -8.86 19.78 -5.26
CA ARG A 124 -9.09 19.51 -3.83
C ARG A 124 -9.25 18.02 -3.50
N LEU A 125 -9.66 17.21 -4.49
CA LEU A 125 -9.82 15.75 -4.35
C LEU A 125 -8.50 14.99 -4.54
N LEU A 126 -7.47 15.64 -5.09
CA LEU A 126 -6.18 15.02 -5.37
C LEU A 126 -5.30 15.04 -4.12
N SER A 127 -4.72 13.88 -3.81
CA SER A 127 -3.76 13.69 -2.71
C SER A 127 -2.31 13.82 -3.18
N GLY A 128 -2.01 13.55 -4.46
CA GLY A 128 -0.65 13.67 -4.98
C GLY A 128 -0.38 12.90 -6.27
N PHE A 129 0.91 12.62 -6.51
CA PHE A 129 1.40 11.99 -7.72
C PHE A 129 2.34 10.82 -7.43
N VAL A 130 2.31 9.82 -8.31
CA VAL A 130 3.28 8.72 -8.37
C VAL A 130 4.30 9.02 -9.47
N LEU A 131 5.58 8.93 -9.14
CA LEU A 131 6.68 9.37 -10.00
C LEU A 131 7.46 8.14 -10.50
N PRO A 132 7.28 7.72 -11.77
CA PRO A 132 7.90 6.50 -12.29
C PRO A 132 9.42 6.65 -12.46
N LYS A 133 10.14 5.51 -12.51
CA LYS A 133 11.56 5.41 -12.87
C LYS A 133 12.43 6.45 -12.15
N PHE A 134 12.20 6.61 -10.84
CA PHE A 134 12.76 7.70 -10.04
C PHE A 134 14.26 7.50 -9.79
N THR A 135 15.05 8.51 -10.16
CA THR A 135 16.50 8.63 -9.91
C THR A 135 16.81 10.05 -9.45
N GLU A 136 18.06 10.39 -9.17
CA GLU A 136 18.44 11.77 -8.89
C GLU A 136 18.10 12.70 -10.07
N GLU A 137 18.50 12.30 -11.28
CA GLU A 137 18.31 13.07 -12.52
C GLU A 137 16.84 13.28 -12.87
N ARG A 138 16.01 12.21 -12.79
CA ARG A 138 14.58 12.32 -13.11
C ARG A 138 13.76 12.87 -11.95
N GLY A 139 14.16 12.60 -10.72
CA GLY A 139 13.39 12.91 -9.53
C GLY A 139 13.31 14.40 -9.21
N VAL A 140 14.39 15.15 -9.45
CA VAL A 140 14.43 16.59 -9.19
C VAL A 140 13.38 17.35 -10.03
N PRO A 141 13.32 17.20 -11.38
CA PRO A 141 12.28 17.83 -12.18
C PRO A 141 10.85 17.51 -11.72
N PHE A 142 10.55 16.26 -11.37
CA PHE A 142 9.23 15.87 -10.87
C PHE A 142 8.86 16.60 -9.57
N LEU A 143 9.80 16.70 -8.62
CA LEU A 143 9.53 17.32 -7.32
C LEU A 143 9.47 18.84 -7.41
N GLU A 144 10.20 19.45 -8.33
CA GLU A 144 10.09 20.88 -8.66
C GLU A 144 8.73 21.18 -9.31
N ALA A 145 8.30 20.37 -10.27
CA ALA A 145 6.98 20.49 -10.89
C ALA A 145 5.84 20.33 -9.87
N LEU A 146 5.95 19.37 -8.96
CA LEU A 146 5.00 19.19 -7.85
C LEU A 146 4.98 20.39 -6.90
N THR A 147 6.14 20.96 -6.58
CA THR A 147 6.24 22.16 -5.72
C THR A 147 5.56 23.36 -6.38
N ALA A 148 5.77 23.55 -7.68
CA ALA A 148 5.09 24.62 -8.44
C ALA A 148 3.57 24.41 -8.48
N ALA A 149 3.11 23.18 -8.68
CA ALA A 149 1.68 22.86 -8.72
C ALA A 149 0.99 23.02 -7.35
N GLU A 150 1.65 22.65 -6.25
CA GLU A 150 1.19 22.90 -4.88
C GLU A 150 1.06 24.40 -4.62
N ALA A 151 2.06 25.20 -4.99
CA ALA A 151 2.01 26.65 -4.83
C ALA A 151 0.89 27.31 -5.65
N ALA A 152 0.65 26.84 -6.89
CA ALA A 152 -0.38 27.37 -7.77
C ALA A 152 -1.81 27.01 -7.33
N SER A 153 -2.00 25.81 -6.76
CA SER A 153 -3.32 25.32 -6.35
C SER A 153 -3.67 25.63 -4.90
N GLY A 154 -2.69 25.96 -4.06
CA GLY A 154 -2.86 26.08 -2.61
C GLY A 154 -3.22 24.73 -1.94
N ARG A 155 -3.07 23.62 -2.66
CA ARG A 155 -3.38 22.28 -2.19
C ARG A 155 -2.08 21.55 -1.89
N ARG A 156 -1.98 20.99 -0.69
CA ARG A 156 -0.89 20.08 -0.33
C ARG A 156 -0.92 18.84 -1.21
N LEU A 157 0.19 18.54 -1.87
CA LEU A 157 0.33 17.40 -2.77
C LEU A 157 1.52 16.54 -2.35
N PHE A 158 1.31 15.23 -2.31
CA PHE A 158 2.36 14.27 -2.00
C PHE A 158 3.00 13.67 -3.24
N ALA A 159 4.27 13.29 -3.13
CA ALA A 159 4.99 12.48 -4.08
C ALA A 159 5.13 11.05 -3.57
N MET A 160 4.96 10.07 -4.46
CA MET A 160 5.32 8.67 -4.23
C MET A 160 6.29 8.21 -5.34
N PRO A 161 7.61 8.35 -5.13
CA PRO A 161 8.63 7.84 -6.03
C PRO A 161 8.55 6.33 -6.23
N VAL A 162 8.69 5.88 -7.48
CA VAL A 162 8.80 4.45 -7.83
C VAL A 162 10.24 4.11 -8.19
N LEU A 163 10.83 3.23 -7.40
CA LEU A 163 12.19 2.73 -7.53
C LEU A 163 12.16 1.49 -8.44
N GLU A 164 12.42 1.71 -9.72
CA GLU A 164 12.26 0.68 -10.76
C GLU A 164 13.30 0.82 -11.89
N SER A 165 14.24 1.76 -11.75
CA SER A 165 15.27 2.03 -12.75
C SER A 165 16.36 0.94 -12.76
N PRO A 166 16.84 0.50 -13.95
CA PRO A 166 17.85 -0.57 -14.05
C PRO A 166 19.16 -0.31 -13.27
N GLY A 167 19.53 0.96 -13.06
CA GLY A 167 20.72 1.32 -12.27
C GLY A 167 20.70 0.82 -10.81
N LEU A 168 19.51 0.48 -10.28
CA LEU A 168 19.38 -0.18 -8.97
C LEU A 168 19.73 -1.68 -9.02
N LEU A 169 19.62 -2.34 -10.17
CA LEU A 169 19.93 -3.76 -10.30
C LEU A 169 21.43 -4.00 -10.43
N TYR A 170 22.13 -3.17 -11.19
CA TYR A 170 23.55 -3.37 -11.50
C TYR A 170 24.44 -3.06 -10.30
N LEU A 171 25.34 -3.97 -9.95
CA LEU A 171 26.19 -3.84 -8.76
C LEU A 171 27.11 -2.62 -8.83
N GLU A 172 27.59 -2.31 -10.03
CA GLU A 172 28.48 -1.19 -10.32
C GLU A 172 27.82 0.18 -10.15
N SER A 173 26.49 0.28 -10.32
CA SER A 173 25.75 1.56 -10.24
C SER A 173 24.80 1.67 -9.04
N ARG A 174 24.43 0.55 -8.41
CA ARG A 174 23.40 0.50 -7.35
C ARG A 174 23.68 1.47 -6.21
N ARG A 175 24.91 1.47 -5.71
CA ARG A 175 25.31 2.31 -4.58
C ARG A 175 25.16 3.80 -4.88
N GLU A 176 25.62 4.24 -6.04
CA GLU A 176 25.53 5.64 -6.47
C GLU A 176 24.07 6.04 -6.74
N THR A 177 23.30 5.16 -7.40
CA THR A 177 21.88 5.37 -7.68
C THR A 177 21.08 5.55 -6.38
N LEU A 178 21.26 4.67 -5.39
CA LEU A 178 20.62 4.77 -4.08
C LEU A 178 21.03 6.04 -3.33
N ALA A 179 22.31 6.41 -3.39
CA ALA A 179 22.79 7.65 -2.76
C ALA A 179 22.16 8.90 -3.38
N GLY A 180 22.03 8.94 -4.72
CA GLY A 180 21.35 10.02 -5.43
C GLY A 180 19.87 10.11 -5.08
N ILE A 181 19.16 8.97 -5.08
CA ILE A 181 17.76 8.92 -4.65
C ILE A 181 17.62 9.44 -3.22
N SER A 182 18.47 8.96 -2.30
CA SER A 182 18.48 9.36 -0.89
C SER A 182 18.60 10.88 -0.71
N ARG A 183 19.56 11.52 -1.40
CA ARG A 183 19.74 12.98 -1.36
C ARG A 183 18.48 13.72 -1.80
N VAL A 184 17.86 13.29 -2.90
CA VAL A 184 16.69 13.97 -3.45
C VAL A 184 15.48 13.80 -2.55
N VAL A 185 15.17 12.57 -2.10
CA VAL A 185 13.99 12.36 -1.25
C VAL A 185 14.14 13.04 0.11
N ASP A 186 15.35 13.16 0.65
CA ASP A 186 15.61 13.89 1.90
C ASP A 186 15.44 15.41 1.71
N LYS A 187 15.95 15.98 0.61
CA LYS A 187 15.73 17.39 0.24
C LYS A 187 14.25 17.76 0.18
N TYR A 188 13.39 16.85 -0.28
CA TYR A 188 11.94 17.05 -0.43
C TYR A 188 11.12 16.24 0.59
N ARG A 189 11.70 15.90 1.74
CA ARG A 189 11.16 14.94 2.72
C ARG A 189 9.70 15.16 3.10
N GLU A 190 9.26 16.41 3.29
CA GLU A 190 7.88 16.71 3.69
C GLU A 190 6.82 16.39 2.61
N ARG A 191 7.27 16.29 1.34
CA ARG A 191 6.43 15.97 0.18
C ARG A 191 6.45 14.48 -0.16
N VAL A 192 7.49 13.75 0.22
CA VAL A 192 7.59 12.31 -0.07
C VAL A 192 6.77 11.53 0.95
N LEU A 193 5.67 10.92 0.50
CA LEU A 193 4.78 10.16 1.37
C LEU A 193 5.26 8.72 1.57
N ALA A 194 5.64 8.05 0.49
CA ALA A 194 6.15 6.68 0.52
C ALA A 194 6.99 6.40 -0.73
N LEU A 195 7.94 5.47 -0.61
CA LEU A 195 8.73 4.94 -1.71
C LEU A 195 8.15 3.60 -2.16
N ARG A 196 8.07 3.40 -3.48
CA ARG A 196 7.48 2.20 -4.09
C ARG A 196 8.54 1.42 -4.85
N LEU A 197 8.32 0.12 -5.00
CA LEU A 197 9.21 -0.78 -5.72
C LEU A 197 8.52 -1.28 -6.99
N GLY A 198 9.11 -0.99 -8.16
CA GLY A 198 8.64 -1.50 -9.45
C GLY A 198 9.37 -2.77 -9.85
N VAL A 199 8.97 -3.90 -9.25
CA VAL A 199 9.62 -5.19 -9.48
C VAL A 199 9.43 -5.71 -10.91
N THR A 200 8.33 -5.37 -11.56
CA THR A 200 8.06 -5.80 -12.94
C THR A 200 9.10 -5.22 -13.92
N ASP A 201 9.46 -3.93 -13.80
CA ASP A 201 10.55 -3.34 -14.58
C ASP A 201 11.90 -4.01 -14.29
N PHE A 202 12.17 -4.33 -13.01
CA PHE A 202 13.40 -5.03 -12.65
C PHE A 202 13.51 -6.41 -13.32
N CYS A 203 12.43 -7.19 -13.27
CA CYS A 203 12.35 -8.48 -13.95
C CYS A 203 12.51 -8.31 -15.46
N SER A 204 11.83 -7.31 -16.05
CA SER A 204 11.90 -7.01 -17.49
C SER A 204 13.32 -6.71 -17.96
N ALA A 205 14.11 -5.96 -17.18
CA ALA A 205 15.50 -5.64 -17.51
C ALA A 205 16.41 -6.89 -17.69
N TYR A 206 16.00 -8.03 -17.12
CA TYR A 206 16.70 -9.32 -17.24
C TYR A 206 15.89 -10.37 -18.03
N GLY A 207 14.78 -9.99 -18.67
CA GLY A 207 13.91 -10.93 -19.38
C GLY A 207 13.26 -11.97 -18.47
N LEU A 208 13.11 -11.66 -17.18
CA LEU A 208 12.49 -12.53 -16.18
C LEU A 208 10.99 -12.25 -16.08
N ARG A 209 10.23 -13.28 -15.72
CA ARG A 209 8.83 -13.17 -15.28
C ARG A 209 8.65 -14.12 -14.11
N ARG A 210 7.97 -13.66 -13.06
CA ARG A 210 7.66 -14.52 -11.89
C ARG A 210 6.67 -15.61 -12.32
N ALA A 211 6.60 -16.67 -11.53
CA ALA A 211 5.51 -17.66 -11.59
C ALA A 211 4.50 -17.37 -10.44
N PRO A 212 3.24 -17.86 -10.53
CA PRO A 212 2.22 -17.61 -9.50
C PRO A 212 2.60 -18.08 -8.10
N ASP A 213 3.48 -19.07 -8.01
CA ASP A 213 4.00 -19.65 -6.77
C ASP A 213 5.35 -19.06 -6.36
N MET A 214 5.81 -17.96 -6.98
CA MET A 214 7.07 -17.27 -6.64
C MET A 214 6.80 -15.84 -6.16
N THR A 215 7.42 -15.49 -5.04
CA THR A 215 7.44 -14.12 -4.52
C THR A 215 8.60 -13.32 -5.13
N ALA A 216 8.58 -12.00 -4.95
CA ALA A 216 9.70 -11.11 -5.27
C ALA A 216 11.00 -11.52 -4.55
N TYR A 217 10.89 -12.23 -3.42
CA TYR A 217 12.03 -12.68 -2.61
C TYR A 217 12.68 -13.97 -3.12
N ASP A 218 11.96 -14.75 -3.95
CA ASP A 218 12.51 -15.93 -4.60
C ASP A 218 13.43 -15.54 -5.78
N VAL A 219 13.20 -14.37 -6.36
CA VAL A 219 14.04 -13.79 -7.42
C VAL A 219 15.19 -13.00 -6.78
N GLN A 220 16.36 -13.66 -6.60
CA GLN A 220 17.48 -13.11 -5.82
C GLN A 220 17.97 -11.73 -6.26
N ILE A 221 17.96 -11.43 -7.57
CA ILE A 221 18.37 -10.10 -8.04
C ILE A 221 17.41 -9.01 -7.54
N VAL A 222 16.11 -9.30 -7.50
CA VAL A 222 15.07 -8.42 -6.95
C VAL A 222 15.20 -8.35 -5.43
N ALA A 223 15.27 -9.50 -4.75
CA ALA A 223 15.40 -9.57 -3.29
C ALA A 223 16.59 -8.73 -2.79
N SER A 224 17.73 -8.78 -3.49
CA SER A 224 18.93 -7.99 -3.16
C SER A 224 18.68 -6.49 -3.27
N VAL A 225 17.91 -6.03 -4.27
CA VAL A 225 17.56 -4.62 -4.41
C VAL A 225 16.61 -4.18 -3.30
N ILE A 226 15.61 -5.01 -2.96
CA ILE A 226 14.69 -4.72 -1.86
C ILE A 226 15.48 -4.54 -0.55
N ALA A 227 16.41 -5.44 -0.26
CA ALA A 227 17.26 -5.36 0.92
C ALA A 227 18.07 -4.05 0.95
N ASP A 228 18.72 -3.68 -0.16
CA ASP A 228 19.54 -2.45 -0.23
C ASP A 228 18.70 -1.16 -0.15
N VAL A 229 17.50 -1.16 -0.74
CA VAL A 229 16.52 -0.07 -0.62
C VAL A 229 16.09 0.10 0.83
N VAL A 230 15.69 -0.97 1.52
CA VAL A 230 15.29 -0.89 2.93
C VAL A 230 16.45 -0.44 3.80
N ASN A 231 17.65 -0.98 3.58
CA ASN A 231 18.86 -0.62 4.33
C ASN A 231 19.24 0.86 4.17
N THR A 232 18.99 1.45 2.99
CA THR A 232 19.37 2.84 2.70
C THR A 232 18.26 3.83 3.02
N LEU A 233 17.02 3.50 2.67
CA LEU A 233 15.89 4.43 2.65
C LEU A 233 14.80 4.07 3.67
N GLY A 234 14.82 2.89 4.28
CA GLY A 234 13.79 2.38 5.19
C GLY A 234 14.19 2.31 6.66
N ARG A 235 15.21 3.07 7.09
CA ARG A 235 15.77 3.01 8.45
C ARG A 235 14.78 3.43 9.54
N ALA A 236 14.97 2.89 10.74
CA ALA A 236 14.14 3.19 11.91
C ALA A 236 14.72 4.30 12.82
N ASP A 237 15.82 4.94 12.44
CA ASP A 237 16.53 5.98 13.20
C ASP A 237 15.97 7.40 12.97
N GLY A 238 14.79 7.51 12.36
CA GLY A 238 14.16 8.77 11.97
C GLY A 238 14.56 9.29 10.59
N THR A 239 15.59 8.71 9.95
CA THR A 239 16.02 9.09 8.59
C THR A 239 15.31 8.32 7.47
N GLY A 240 14.57 7.27 7.81
CA GLY A 240 13.87 6.44 6.84
C GLY A 240 12.55 7.02 6.32
N PHE A 241 12.06 6.41 5.24
CA PHE A 241 10.74 6.59 4.64
C PHE A 241 9.98 5.26 4.71
N THR A 242 8.66 5.32 4.58
CA THR A 242 7.85 4.13 4.36
C THR A 242 8.14 3.57 2.97
N VAL A 243 8.56 2.30 2.90
CA VAL A 243 8.76 1.56 1.64
C VAL A 243 7.61 0.57 1.49
N THR A 244 6.91 0.58 0.35
CA THR A 244 5.74 -0.29 0.13
C THR A 244 6.10 -1.56 -0.63
N GLY A 245 5.39 -2.65 -0.34
CA GLY A 245 5.46 -3.91 -1.08
C GLY A 245 5.20 -3.74 -2.58
N PRO A 246 5.91 -4.49 -3.45
CA PRO A 246 5.72 -4.42 -4.89
C PRO A 246 4.39 -5.04 -5.32
N VAL A 247 4.08 -4.90 -6.61
CA VAL A 247 2.88 -5.49 -7.23
C VAL A 247 2.90 -7.03 -7.14
N TRP A 248 1.76 -7.62 -6.81
CA TRP A 248 1.46 -9.02 -7.10
C TRP A 248 0.72 -9.13 -8.44
N GLU A 249 1.29 -9.89 -9.39
CA GLU A 249 0.85 -9.89 -10.79
C GLU A 249 -0.37 -10.80 -11.06
N TYR A 250 -0.77 -11.63 -10.10
CA TYR A 250 -1.79 -12.65 -10.30
C TYR A 250 -3.09 -12.32 -9.59
N PHE A 251 -4.21 -12.61 -10.24
CA PHE A 251 -5.54 -12.53 -9.69
C PHE A 251 -6.42 -13.55 -10.41
N ARG A 252 -7.42 -14.09 -9.73
CA ARG A 252 -8.32 -15.06 -10.35
C ARG A 252 -9.09 -14.42 -11.49
N VAL A 253 -9.06 -15.04 -12.66
CA VAL A 253 -10.13 -14.90 -13.64
C VAL A 253 -11.27 -15.78 -13.14
N GLN A 254 -12.46 -15.22 -12.90
CA GLN A 254 -13.64 -16.06 -12.67
C GLN A 254 -13.86 -16.90 -13.94
N GLU A 255 -13.33 -18.13 -13.98
CA GLU A 255 -13.82 -19.12 -14.93
C GLU A 255 -15.30 -19.30 -14.64
N ARG A 256 -16.15 -19.06 -15.64
CA ARG A 256 -17.57 -19.39 -15.58
C ARG A 256 -17.66 -20.84 -15.10
N MET A 257 -18.20 -21.02 -13.89
CA MET A 257 -18.51 -22.33 -13.32
C MET A 257 -19.46 -23.10 -14.25
N PHE A 258 -18.89 -23.83 -15.18
CA PHE A 258 -19.53 -24.91 -15.91
C PHE A 258 -18.57 -26.09 -15.97
N LYS A 259 -18.33 -26.70 -14.81
CA LYS A 259 -18.08 -28.14 -14.74
C LYS A 259 -18.91 -28.74 -13.60
N PRO A 260 -19.64 -29.84 -13.83
CA PRO A 260 -20.67 -30.32 -12.92
C PRO A 260 -20.03 -30.87 -11.64
N GLN A 261 -20.60 -30.47 -10.51
CA GLN A 261 -20.34 -31.05 -9.18
C GLN A 261 -20.48 -32.57 -9.24
N LEU A 262 -19.44 -33.29 -8.80
CA LEU A 262 -19.54 -34.70 -8.47
C LEU A 262 -18.82 -34.96 -7.14
N ARG A 263 -19.67 -35.22 -6.14
CA ARG A 263 -19.42 -35.90 -4.84
C ARG A 263 -18.73 -35.08 -3.75
N ARG A 264 -19.52 -34.36 -2.96
CA ARG A 264 -19.32 -34.26 -1.50
C ARG A 264 -20.67 -34.35 -0.77
N SER A 265 -20.66 -35.05 0.36
CA SER A 265 -21.80 -35.52 1.17
C SER A 265 -22.42 -34.39 2.01
N PRO A 266 -23.73 -34.43 2.33
CA PRO A 266 -24.46 -33.32 2.95
C PRO A 266 -24.53 -33.44 4.49
N PHE A 267 -23.41 -33.23 5.20
CA PHE A 267 -23.43 -33.07 6.65
C PHE A 267 -22.66 -31.80 7.05
N GLN A 268 -23.34 -30.94 7.82
CA GLN A 268 -22.94 -29.60 8.23
C GLN A 268 -21.78 -29.61 9.24
N GLU A 269 -20.80 -28.72 9.03
CA GLU A 269 -20.10 -27.85 10.00
C GLU A 269 -18.90 -27.24 9.25
N GLY A 270 -18.83 -25.90 9.15
CA GLY A 270 -17.59 -25.22 8.75
C GLY A 270 -17.64 -24.33 7.51
N GLU A 271 -18.48 -23.28 7.50
CA GLU A 271 -18.30 -22.17 6.56
C GLU A 271 -16.87 -21.57 6.64
N VAL A 272 -16.26 -21.59 7.84
CA VAL A 272 -14.86 -21.19 8.07
C VAL A 272 -13.87 -22.18 7.44
N GLU A 273 -14.19 -23.48 7.42
CA GLU A 273 -13.30 -24.53 6.86
C GLU A 273 -13.41 -24.60 5.33
N GLU A 274 -14.59 -24.32 4.77
CA GLU A 274 -14.80 -24.13 3.33
C GLU A 274 -14.14 -22.83 2.83
N LEU A 275 -14.25 -21.73 3.59
CA LEU A 275 -13.51 -20.50 3.30
C LEU A 275 -12.00 -20.78 3.37
N ARG A 276 -11.52 -21.49 4.40
CA ARG A 276 -10.12 -21.92 4.53
C ARG A 276 -9.67 -22.75 3.31
N GLN A 277 -10.45 -23.75 2.88
CA GLN A 277 -10.11 -24.55 1.69
C GLN A 277 -10.14 -23.73 0.38
N SER A 278 -11.10 -22.81 0.23
CA SER A 278 -11.22 -21.96 -0.96
C SER A 278 -10.16 -20.85 -1.03
N LEU A 279 -9.69 -20.34 0.13
CA LEU A 279 -8.62 -19.35 0.24
C LEU A 279 -7.23 -19.98 -0.02
N ILE A 280 -7.08 -21.27 0.26
CA ILE A 280 -5.85 -22.06 0.02
C ILE A 280 -5.68 -22.46 -1.46
N GLU A 281 -6.55 -22.04 -2.38
CA GLU A 281 -6.23 -22.17 -3.81
C GLU A 281 -5.00 -21.30 -4.17
N HIS A 282 -4.03 -21.92 -4.84
CA HIS A 282 -2.64 -21.52 -5.05
C HIS A 282 -2.34 -20.02 -5.27
N ASP A 283 -3.20 -19.25 -5.95
CA ASP A 283 -2.91 -17.86 -6.31
C ASP A 283 -3.01 -16.86 -5.15
N MET A 284 -3.83 -17.16 -4.13
CA MET A 284 -3.92 -16.30 -2.94
C MET A 284 -2.77 -16.61 -1.96
N ASP A 285 -2.34 -17.87 -1.89
CA ASP A 285 -1.23 -18.28 -1.01
C ASP A 285 0.08 -17.54 -1.34
N GLY A 286 0.39 -17.40 -2.64
CA GLY A 286 1.55 -16.61 -3.09
C GLY A 286 1.48 -15.14 -2.66
N LEU A 287 0.31 -14.50 -2.78
CA LEU A 287 0.09 -13.13 -2.32
C LEU A 287 0.27 -13.01 -0.80
N LEU A 288 -0.34 -13.90 -0.01
CA LEU A 288 -0.26 -13.88 1.45
C LEU A 288 1.18 -14.08 1.93
N ARG A 289 1.91 -15.01 1.31
CA ARG A 289 3.32 -15.25 1.58
C ARG A 289 4.18 -14.04 1.24
N GLU A 290 3.95 -13.40 0.10
CA GLU A 290 4.67 -12.18 -0.28
C GLU A 290 4.40 -11.03 0.68
N ILE A 291 3.14 -10.81 1.11
CA ILE A 291 2.81 -9.77 2.12
C ILE A 291 3.51 -10.05 3.45
N ALA A 292 3.55 -11.32 3.88
CA ALA A 292 4.25 -11.70 5.10
C ALA A 292 5.77 -11.42 5.00
N LEU A 293 6.37 -11.69 3.84
CA LEU A 293 7.78 -11.39 3.58
C LEU A 293 8.04 -9.89 3.43
N ASP A 294 7.15 -9.13 2.79
CA ASP A 294 7.18 -7.66 2.72
C ASP A 294 7.33 -7.09 4.14
N ARG A 295 6.45 -7.48 5.05
CA ARG A 295 6.49 -7.06 6.46
C ARG A 295 7.77 -7.50 7.17
N ALA A 296 8.18 -8.76 6.99
CA ALA A 296 9.40 -9.30 7.61
C ALA A 296 10.67 -8.56 7.17
N ASN A 297 10.67 -8.00 5.95
CA ASN A 297 11.75 -7.21 5.39
C ASN A 297 11.56 -5.70 5.59
N GLY A 298 10.61 -5.27 6.42
CA GLY A 298 10.43 -3.87 6.80
C GLY A 298 9.61 -3.02 5.85
N LEU A 299 8.89 -3.62 4.90
CA LEU A 299 7.96 -2.93 4.01
C LEU A 299 6.58 -2.82 4.67
N LEU A 300 5.83 -1.78 4.33
CA LEU A 300 4.49 -1.52 4.85
C LEU A 300 3.55 -1.09 3.72
N GLY A 301 2.38 -1.72 3.66
CA GLY A 301 1.45 -1.57 2.55
C GLY A 301 1.92 -2.29 1.30
N LYS A 302 1.08 -2.28 0.26
CA LYS A 302 1.36 -3.00 -0.99
C LYS A 302 0.69 -2.33 -2.17
N THR A 303 1.35 -2.41 -3.33
CA THR A 303 0.73 -2.04 -4.59
C THR A 303 -0.20 -3.15 -5.08
N CYS A 304 -1.47 -2.84 -5.32
CA CYS A 304 -2.48 -3.79 -5.78
C CYS A 304 -2.97 -3.43 -7.18
N ILE A 305 -3.16 -4.44 -8.02
CA ILE A 305 -3.70 -4.27 -9.39
C ILE A 305 -5.13 -4.79 -9.54
N HIS A 306 -5.63 -5.49 -8.52
CA HIS A 306 -6.97 -6.06 -8.53
C HIS A 306 -7.68 -5.85 -7.19
N PRO A 307 -8.99 -5.52 -7.16
CA PRO A 307 -9.74 -5.31 -5.92
C PRO A 307 -9.69 -6.49 -4.93
N SER A 308 -9.56 -7.73 -5.42
CA SER A 308 -9.50 -8.92 -4.55
C SER A 308 -8.24 -8.99 -3.68
N HIS A 309 -7.19 -8.20 -3.98
CA HIS A 309 -5.98 -8.15 -3.17
C HIS A 309 -6.17 -7.31 -1.89
N VAL A 310 -7.10 -6.35 -1.93
CA VAL A 310 -7.26 -5.31 -0.90
C VAL A 310 -7.63 -5.92 0.46
N PRO A 311 -8.61 -6.83 0.57
CA PRO A 311 -8.96 -7.43 1.85
C PRO A 311 -7.79 -8.22 2.49
N ALA A 312 -7.01 -8.93 1.67
CA ALA A 312 -5.85 -9.70 2.14
C ALA A 312 -4.75 -8.80 2.71
N VAL A 313 -4.39 -7.73 1.99
CA VAL A 313 -3.39 -6.76 2.44
C VAL A 313 -3.85 -6.06 3.72
N HIS A 314 -5.12 -5.63 3.79
CA HIS A 314 -5.65 -4.96 4.98
C HIS A 314 -5.72 -5.90 6.19
N ALA A 315 -6.21 -7.14 6.02
CA ALA A 315 -6.28 -8.13 7.10
C ALA A 315 -4.90 -8.50 7.66
N LEU A 316 -3.88 -8.69 6.80
CA LEU A 316 -2.50 -8.94 7.26
C LEU A 316 -1.82 -7.70 7.87
N SER A 317 -2.36 -6.51 7.65
CA SER A 317 -1.84 -5.27 8.22
C SER A 317 -2.35 -5.02 9.64
N VAL A 318 -3.46 -5.64 10.05
CA VAL A 318 -3.99 -5.56 11.42
C VAL A 318 -2.97 -6.12 12.41
N VAL A 319 -2.84 -5.46 13.56
CA VAL A 319 -1.94 -5.89 14.64
C VAL A 319 -2.67 -6.86 15.54
N SER A 320 -2.05 -7.99 15.89
CA SER A 320 -2.65 -8.90 16.87
C SER A 320 -2.64 -8.29 18.27
N HIS A 321 -3.56 -8.72 19.13
CA HIS A 321 -3.55 -8.27 20.54
C HIS A 321 -2.19 -8.56 21.21
N GLU A 322 -1.59 -9.71 20.90
CA GLU A 322 -0.27 -10.08 21.40
C GLU A 322 0.85 -9.13 20.95
N GLU A 323 0.97 -8.86 19.64
CA GLU A 323 1.98 -7.92 19.11
C GLU A 323 1.82 -6.53 19.73
N TRP A 324 0.57 -6.08 19.87
CA TRP A 324 0.25 -4.80 20.48
C TRP A 324 0.60 -4.75 21.97
N SER A 325 0.25 -5.79 22.74
CA SER A 325 0.59 -5.90 24.17
C SER A 325 2.10 -5.89 24.39
N ASP A 326 2.86 -6.64 23.58
CA ASP A 326 4.32 -6.66 23.62
C ASP A 326 4.91 -5.28 23.32
N ALA A 327 4.41 -4.61 22.28
CA ALA A 327 4.86 -3.28 21.89
C ALA A 327 4.58 -2.22 22.97
N GLN A 328 3.40 -2.24 23.59
CA GLN A 328 3.08 -1.36 24.70
C GLN A 328 4.02 -1.57 25.89
N ASP A 329 4.27 -2.83 26.23
CA ASP A 329 5.15 -3.18 27.34
C ASP A 329 6.59 -2.72 27.10
N ILE A 330 7.11 -2.86 25.89
CA ILE A 330 8.45 -2.37 25.53
C ILE A 330 8.54 -0.85 25.67
N LEU A 331 7.48 -0.11 25.35
CA LEU A 331 7.50 1.36 25.29
C LEU A 331 7.08 2.08 26.58
N ARG A 332 6.81 1.35 27.67
CA ARG A 332 6.44 1.97 28.95
C ARG A 332 7.52 2.95 29.44
N PRO A 333 7.15 4.17 29.90
CA PRO A 333 8.10 5.18 30.34
C PRO A 333 9.03 4.73 31.47
N GLU A 334 8.54 3.90 32.40
CA GLU A 334 9.35 3.40 33.53
C GLU A 334 10.52 2.50 33.08
N ARG A 335 10.56 2.10 31.80
CA ARG A 335 11.51 1.15 31.24
C ARG A 335 12.62 1.80 30.41
N GLY A 336 12.81 3.12 30.53
CA GLY A 336 13.87 3.86 29.83
C GLY A 336 15.31 3.33 30.06
N GLY A 337 15.54 2.61 31.17
CA GLY A 337 16.83 1.97 31.48
C GLY A 337 17.19 0.74 30.64
N GLY A 338 16.22 0.10 29.98
CA GLY A 338 16.39 -1.18 29.28
C GLY A 338 15.93 -2.40 30.09
N GLY A 339 16.49 -3.58 29.78
CA GLY A 339 16.16 -4.84 30.44
C GLY A 339 15.34 -5.81 29.57
N VAL A 340 15.03 -6.97 30.14
CA VAL A 340 14.25 -8.04 29.51
C VAL A 340 12.94 -8.27 30.24
N LEU A 341 11.92 -8.66 29.47
CA LEU A 341 10.58 -8.93 29.95
C LEU A 341 10.12 -10.26 29.36
N ARG A 342 9.31 -10.98 30.12
CA ARG A 342 8.52 -12.08 29.55
C ARG A 342 7.28 -11.46 28.89
N SER A 343 6.91 -11.92 27.69
CA SER A 343 5.65 -11.49 27.05
C SER A 343 4.44 -11.83 27.93
N ALA A 344 3.35 -11.06 27.80
CA ALA A 344 2.10 -11.32 28.52
C ALA A 344 1.55 -12.72 28.21
N TYR A 345 1.71 -13.17 26.97
CA TYR A 345 1.36 -14.50 26.48
C TYR A 345 2.38 -15.58 26.86
N THR A 346 3.46 -15.21 27.55
CA THR A 346 4.46 -16.09 28.15
C THR A 346 5.28 -16.99 27.21
N ASN A 347 5.26 -16.68 25.91
CA ASN A 347 5.83 -17.46 24.81
C ASN A 347 7.11 -16.86 24.20
N LYS A 348 7.50 -15.64 24.58
CA LYS A 348 8.71 -14.98 24.06
C LYS A 348 9.34 -14.02 25.07
N MET A 349 10.57 -13.61 24.78
CA MET A 349 11.33 -12.59 25.51
C MET A 349 11.26 -11.26 24.77
N ASN A 350 10.94 -10.19 25.49
CA ASN A 350 10.96 -8.82 24.98
C ASN A 350 12.16 -8.07 25.57
N GLU A 351 13.09 -7.66 24.71
CA GLU A 351 14.21 -6.81 25.09
C GLU A 351 13.87 -5.34 24.82
N VAL A 352 13.87 -4.51 25.86
CA VAL A 352 13.30 -3.15 25.77
C VAL A 352 14.04 -2.27 24.75
N LYS A 353 15.38 -2.27 24.74
CA LYS A 353 16.15 -1.43 23.81
C LYS A 353 16.18 -2.00 22.38
N PRO A 354 16.54 -3.28 22.15
CA PRO A 354 16.57 -3.85 20.80
C PRO A 354 15.21 -3.84 20.09
N HIS A 355 14.12 -4.08 20.82
CA HIS A 355 12.78 -4.15 20.23
C HIS A 355 12.03 -2.81 20.21
N ARG A 356 12.63 -1.70 20.67
CA ARG A 356 11.97 -0.38 20.70
C ARG A 356 11.47 0.07 19.34
N ALA A 357 12.32 0.04 18.32
CA ALA A 357 11.95 0.46 16.97
C ALA A 357 10.82 -0.41 16.38
N TRP A 358 10.86 -1.71 16.65
CA TRP A 358 9.79 -2.64 16.29
C TRP A 358 8.48 -2.29 16.98
N ALA A 359 8.53 -1.99 18.29
CA ALA A 359 7.36 -1.62 19.07
C ALA A 359 6.75 -0.29 18.58
N GLU A 360 7.58 0.71 18.27
CA GLU A 360 7.12 2.01 17.75
C GLU A 360 6.39 1.86 16.41
N ARG A 361 6.94 1.07 15.49
CA ARG A 361 6.29 0.74 14.20
C ARG A 361 5.02 -0.09 14.38
N THR A 362 5.03 -1.01 15.35
CA THR A 362 3.85 -1.84 15.65
C THR A 362 2.70 -1.01 16.20
N LEU A 363 2.96 -0.05 17.09
CA LEU A 363 1.93 0.86 17.58
C LEU A 363 1.41 1.83 16.52
N GLU A 364 2.26 2.30 15.61
CA GLU A 364 1.84 3.11 14.46
C GLU A 364 0.93 2.32 13.51
N ARG A 365 1.29 1.06 13.21
CA ARG A 365 0.43 0.17 12.43
C ARG A 365 -0.88 -0.12 13.15
N ALA A 366 -0.85 -0.31 14.47
CA ALA A 366 -2.04 -0.52 15.30
C ALA A 366 -2.97 0.70 15.32
N GLU A 367 -2.42 1.92 15.29
CA GLU A 367 -3.20 3.16 15.17
C GLU A 367 -3.97 3.19 13.84
N VAL A 368 -3.34 2.78 12.74
CA VAL A 368 -3.91 2.87 11.39
C VAL A 368 -4.85 1.70 11.06
N PHE A 369 -4.47 0.47 11.39
CA PHE A 369 -5.20 -0.76 11.02
C PHE A 369 -5.95 -1.39 12.18
N GLY A 370 -5.85 -0.83 13.38
CA GLY A 370 -6.48 -1.37 14.58
C GLY A 370 -5.71 -2.55 15.19
N VAL A 371 -6.23 -3.00 16.33
CA VAL A 371 -5.77 -4.18 17.08
C VAL A 371 -6.90 -5.20 17.08
N ALA A 372 -6.66 -6.39 16.58
CA ALA A 372 -7.63 -7.48 16.63
C ALA A 372 -7.93 -7.89 18.08
N ASN A 373 -9.17 -8.32 18.35
CA ASN A 373 -9.48 -9.01 19.61
C ASN A 373 -8.66 -10.31 19.74
N GLU A 374 -8.50 -10.81 20.97
CA GLU A 374 -7.62 -11.96 21.27
C GLU A 374 -7.96 -13.22 20.46
N ASP A 375 -9.26 -13.45 20.24
CA ASP A 375 -9.78 -14.62 19.51
C ASP A 375 -9.96 -14.38 18.00
N ILE A 376 -9.59 -13.20 17.49
CA ILE A 376 -9.78 -12.81 16.10
C ILE A 376 -8.48 -12.97 15.32
N GLY A 377 -8.50 -13.85 14.32
CA GLY A 377 -7.39 -14.13 13.43
C GLY A 377 -7.53 -13.45 12.07
N PHE A 378 -6.59 -13.80 11.19
CA PHE A 378 -6.56 -13.31 9.81
C PHE A 378 -7.82 -13.70 9.02
N VAL A 379 -8.35 -14.90 9.23
CA VAL A 379 -9.48 -15.43 8.44
C VAL A 379 -10.75 -14.63 8.71
N GLU A 380 -11.05 -14.31 9.96
CA GLU A 380 -12.20 -13.51 10.36
C GLU A 380 -12.11 -12.08 9.80
N LEU A 381 -10.93 -11.46 9.90
CA LEU A 381 -10.68 -10.12 9.35
C LEU A 381 -10.81 -10.10 7.82
N LEU A 382 -10.30 -11.15 7.15
CA LEU A 382 -10.41 -11.29 5.70
C LEU A 382 -11.86 -11.46 5.28
N ALA A 383 -12.59 -12.37 5.92
CA ALA A 383 -13.99 -12.65 5.63
C ALA A 383 -14.85 -11.39 5.78
N ALA A 384 -14.62 -10.62 6.85
CA ALA A 384 -15.35 -9.37 7.08
C ALA A 384 -15.02 -8.27 6.05
N GLY A 385 -13.81 -8.30 5.47
CA GLY A 385 -13.39 -7.36 4.43
C GLY A 385 -13.80 -7.75 3.01
N LEU A 386 -14.34 -8.95 2.80
CA LEU A 386 -14.86 -9.35 1.50
C LEU A 386 -16.21 -8.66 1.23
N PRO A 387 -16.48 -8.21 -0.01
CA PRO A 387 -17.79 -7.69 -0.36
C PRO A 387 -18.86 -8.77 -0.14
N ALA A 388 -19.95 -8.40 0.54
CA ALA A 388 -21.15 -9.24 0.69
C ALA A 388 -21.81 -9.59 -0.65
#